data_AF-A0A5M3MQS7-F1
#
_entry.id   AF-A0A5M3MQS7-F1
#
_cell.length_a   1.000
_cell.length_b   1.000
_cell.length_c   1.000
_cell.angle_alpha   90.00
_cell.angle_beta   90.00
_cell.angle_gamma   90.00
#
_symmetry.space_group_name_H-M   'P 1'
#
loop_
_entity.id
_entity.type
_entity.pdbx_description
1 polymer ?
#
loop_
_entity_poly.entity_id
_entity_poly.type
_entity_poly.pdbx_seq_one_letter_code
_entity_poly.pdbx_strand_id
1 'polypeptide(L)'
;MWGCARLPNGAIIRSAWMEKTYDQEHICISRNVKFVEGGQTLLGEVQYFAHIAVDDANELSGLRWEAVAVIWLYSELDHSLLGLSAGTMCTCKSLGNDATYVICLKQIVDVVAMIPHKPTLLSGEEELRFFMVETPGMDIANFAEYEDEDKPDIDTNEAE
;
A
#
# COMPACT_ATOMS: atom_id res chain seq x y z
N MET A 1 3.81 -21.29 -2.19
CA MET A 1 2.49 -20.67 -1.95
C MET A 1 2.71 -19.19 -1.67
N TRP A 2 2.02 -18.28 -2.35
CA TRP A 2 2.27 -16.84 -2.29
C TRP A 2 1.58 -16.20 -1.07
N GLY A 3 2.33 -16.05 0.02
CA GLY A 3 1.88 -15.36 1.23
C GLY A 3 2.41 -13.93 1.37
N CYS A 4 3.40 -13.55 0.56
CA CYS A 4 4.01 -12.24 0.55
C CYS A 4 4.37 -11.79 -0.87
N ALA A 5 4.48 -10.47 -1.07
CA ALA A 5 4.99 -9.86 -2.28
C ALA A 5 5.92 -8.69 -1.93
N ARG A 6 6.91 -8.42 -2.77
CA ARG A 6 7.82 -7.28 -2.63
C ARG A 6 7.34 -6.16 -3.55
N LEU A 7 7.13 -4.98 -2.99
CA LEU A 7 6.76 -3.77 -3.71
C LEU A 7 7.98 -3.12 -4.38
N PRO A 8 7.78 -2.22 -5.37
CA PRO A 8 8.88 -1.49 -6.00
C PRO A 8 9.73 -0.70 -5.00
N ASN A 9 9.12 -0.13 -3.96
CA ASN A 9 9.80 0.58 -2.88
C ASN A 9 10.57 -0.35 -1.91
N GLY A 10 10.64 -1.65 -2.19
CA GLY A 10 11.35 -2.64 -1.39
C GLY A 10 10.58 -3.17 -0.17
N ALA A 11 9.41 -2.61 0.16
CA ALA A 11 8.59 -3.10 1.25
C ALA A 11 8.03 -4.50 0.94
N ILE A 12 7.83 -5.30 1.99
CA ILE A 12 7.23 -6.63 1.89
C ILE A 12 5.80 -6.55 2.42
N ILE A 13 4.84 -6.77 1.52
CA ILE A 13 3.43 -6.95 1.88
C ILE A 13 3.13 -8.42 2.12
N ARG A 14 2.22 -8.69 3.04
CA ARG A 14 1.70 -10.04 3.32
C ARG A 14 0.20 -10.10 3.11
N SER A 15 -0.32 -11.31 2.89
CA SER A 15 -1.76 -11.53 2.82
C SER A 15 -2.34 -11.91 4.18
N ALA A 16 -3.57 -11.49 4.46
CA ALA A 16 -4.31 -11.88 5.65
C ALA A 16 -4.45 -13.39 5.75
N TRP A 17 -4.63 -14.08 4.62
CA TRP A 17 -4.70 -15.53 4.57
C TRP A 17 -3.44 -16.19 5.15
N MET A 18 -2.25 -15.69 4.81
CA MET A 18 -1.01 -16.24 5.35
C MET A 18 -0.81 -15.83 6.83
N GLU A 19 -1.02 -14.56 7.15
CA GLU A 19 -0.82 -14.06 8.52
C GLU A 19 -1.75 -14.74 9.55
N LYS A 20 -2.99 -15.04 9.18
CA LYS A 20 -3.97 -15.71 10.06
C LYS A 20 -3.61 -17.16 10.39
N THR A 21 -2.60 -17.74 9.74
CA THR A 21 -2.13 -19.11 10.03
C THR A 21 -1.04 -19.17 11.11
N TYR A 22 -0.46 -18.03 11.51
CA TYR A 22 0.56 -17.99 12.55
C TYR A 22 -0.07 -17.76 13.94
N ASP A 23 0.58 -18.29 14.98
CA ASP A 23 0.23 -17.96 16.36
C ASP A 23 0.46 -16.45 16.61
N GLN A 24 -0.54 -15.81 17.23
CA GLN A 24 -0.68 -14.35 17.29
C GLN A 24 0.40 -13.61 18.08
N GLU A 25 1.28 -14.32 18.78
CA GLU A 25 2.18 -13.71 19.77
C GLU A 25 3.32 -12.88 19.14
N HIS A 26 3.68 -13.12 17.86
CA HIS A 26 4.84 -12.48 17.21
C HIS A 26 4.68 -12.14 15.72
N ILE A 27 3.50 -11.68 15.28
CA ILE A 27 3.28 -11.36 13.86
C ILE A 27 3.50 -9.86 13.60
N CYS A 28 4.47 -9.54 12.72
CA CYS A 28 4.56 -8.23 12.09
C CYS A 28 3.46 -8.13 11.02
N ILE A 29 2.36 -7.45 11.34
CA ILE A 29 1.22 -7.25 10.46
C ILE A 29 1.63 -6.28 9.34
N SER A 30 1.66 -6.79 8.11
CA SER A 30 2.12 -6.06 6.91
C SER A 30 1.16 -6.21 5.74
N ARG A 31 -0.12 -6.40 6.06
CA ARG A 31 -1.19 -6.66 5.10
C ARG A 31 -2.05 -5.45 4.74
N ASN A 32 -1.87 -4.32 5.43
CA ASN A 32 -2.62 -3.10 5.11
C ASN A 32 -1.80 -2.22 4.18
N VAL A 33 -2.46 -1.72 3.14
CA VAL A 33 -1.79 -1.04 2.03
C VAL A 33 -2.50 0.25 1.66
N LYS A 34 -1.69 1.18 1.15
CA LYS A 34 -2.10 2.38 0.44
C LYS A 34 -1.88 2.16 -1.05
N PHE A 35 -2.89 2.38 -1.88
CA PHE A 35 -2.81 2.16 -3.31
C PHE A 35 -3.55 3.25 -4.08
N VAL A 36 -3.24 3.39 -5.37
CA VAL A 36 -3.84 4.41 -6.25
C VAL A 36 -4.71 3.76 -7.33
N GLU A 37 -5.95 4.21 -7.42
CA GLU A 37 -6.94 3.79 -8.42
C GLU A 37 -7.64 5.04 -8.96
N GLY A 38 -7.69 5.22 -10.29
CA GLY A 38 -8.35 6.39 -10.89
C GLY A 38 -7.84 7.76 -10.40
N GLY A 39 -6.59 7.84 -9.92
CA GLY A 39 -6.02 9.05 -9.32
C GLY A 39 -6.41 9.32 -7.87
N GLN A 40 -7.15 8.41 -7.23
CA GLN A 40 -7.52 8.49 -5.82
C GLN A 40 -6.66 7.53 -4.98
N THR A 41 -6.22 8.00 -3.82
CA THR A 41 -5.52 7.19 -2.83
C THR A 41 -6.54 6.46 -1.96
N LEU A 42 -6.48 5.14 -1.96
CA LEU A 42 -7.35 4.25 -1.20
C LEU A 42 -6.55 3.41 -0.22
N LEU A 43 -7.22 2.96 0.84
CA LEU A 43 -6.67 2.09 1.86
C LEU A 43 -7.37 0.74 1.82
N GLY A 44 -6.63 -0.34 2.06
CA GLY A 44 -7.25 -1.65 2.17
C GLY A 44 -6.37 -2.70 2.83
N GLU A 45 -6.98 -3.81 3.20
CA GLU A 45 -6.34 -4.99 3.76
C GLU A 45 -6.25 -6.09 2.70
N VAL A 46 -5.04 -6.50 2.35
CA VAL A 46 -4.76 -7.58 1.40
C VAL A 46 -5.20 -8.92 1.98
N GLN A 47 -6.14 -9.57 1.32
CA GLN A 47 -6.64 -10.90 1.72
C GLN A 47 -5.87 -12.02 1.03
N TYR A 48 -5.62 -11.88 -0.28
CA TYR A 48 -4.99 -12.90 -1.12
C TYR A 48 -4.16 -12.27 -2.25
N PHE A 49 -3.19 -13.03 -2.73
CA PHE A 49 -2.50 -12.76 -3.99
C PHE A 49 -2.92 -13.79 -5.03
N ALA A 50 -3.03 -13.38 -6.29
CA ALA A 50 -3.33 -14.26 -7.40
C ALA A 50 -2.61 -13.81 -8.68
N HIS A 51 -2.53 -14.72 -9.65
CA HIS A 51 -2.27 -14.35 -11.04
C HIS A 51 -3.57 -14.50 -11.83
N ILE A 52 -3.89 -13.49 -12.63
CA ILE A 52 -5.01 -13.54 -13.56
C ILE A 52 -4.49 -13.41 -14.99
N ALA A 53 -5.12 -14.10 -15.92
CA ALA A 53 -4.87 -13.91 -17.34
C ALA A 53 -5.75 -12.75 -17.82
N VAL A 54 -5.12 -11.77 -18.48
CA VAL A 54 -5.77 -10.60 -19.06
C VAL A 54 -5.53 -10.65 -20.56
N ASP A 55 -6.56 -10.34 -21.35
CA ASP A 55 -6.42 -10.28 -22.81
C ASP A 55 -5.42 -9.18 -23.20
N ASP A 56 -4.45 -9.55 -24.02
CA ASP A 56 -3.45 -8.63 -24.56
C ASP A 56 -3.10 -9.01 -26.00
N ALA A 57 -3.53 -8.17 -26.95
CA ALA A 57 -3.31 -8.38 -28.37
C ALA A 57 -1.82 -8.29 -28.78
N ASN A 58 -0.96 -7.75 -27.91
CA ASN A 58 0.48 -7.66 -28.17
C ASN A 58 1.25 -8.91 -27.75
N GLU A 59 0.64 -9.81 -26.96
CA GLU A 59 1.24 -11.06 -26.54
C GLU A 59 1.01 -12.16 -27.59
N LEU A 60 2.02 -13.02 -27.81
CA LEU A 60 1.95 -14.13 -28.77
C LEU A 60 0.82 -15.13 -28.47
N SER A 61 0.49 -15.31 -27.19
CA SER A 61 -0.62 -16.14 -26.70
C SER A 61 -1.97 -15.43 -26.73
N GLY A 62 -1.99 -14.11 -26.97
CA GLY A 62 -3.15 -13.24 -26.74
C GLY A 62 -3.47 -12.96 -25.27
N LEU A 63 -2.66 -13.47 -24.33
CA LEU A 63 -2.90 -13.40 -22.89
C LEU A 63 -1.64 -12.96 -22.14
N ARG A 64 -1.80 -11.95 -21.29
CA ARG A 64 -0.79 -11.49 -20.33
C ARG A 64 -1.18 -11.91 -18.92
N TRP A 65 -0.26 -12.55 -18.21
CA TRP A 65 -0.46 -12.87 -16.80
C TRP A 65 -0.12 -11.67 -15.93
N GLU A 66 -1.06 -11.23 -15.11
CA GLU A 66 -0.90 -10.11 -14.18
C GLU A 66 -0.98 -10.60 -12.74
N ALA A 67 -0.04 -10.14 -11.92
CA ALA A 67 -0.05 -10.38 -10.49
C ALA A 67 -0.98 -9.35 -9.81
N VAL A 68 -1.98 -9.86 -9.09
CA VAL A 68 -3.02 -9.05 -8.45
C VAL A 68 -3.12 -9.32 -6.95
N ALA A 69 -3.60 -8.32 -6.22
CA ALA A 69 -4.03 -8.43 -4.84
C ALA A 69 -5.55 -8.32 -4.75
N VAL A 70 -6.15 -9.23 -3.97
CA VAL A 70 -7.55 -9.13 -3.54
C VAL A 70 -7.57 -8.40 -2.20
N ILE A 71 -8.30 -7.30 -2.14
CA ILE A 71 -8.26 -6.34 -1.04
C ILE A 71 -9.67 -6.12 -0.48
N TRP A 72 -9.77 -6.03 0.85
CA TRP A 72 -10.94 -5.47 1.52
C TRP A 72 -10.70 -4.00 1.82
N LEU A 73 -11.59 -3.14 1.34
CA LEU A 73 -11.40 -1.69 1.46
C LEU A 73 -11.65 -1.21 2.88
N TYR A 74 -10.95 -0.14 3.24
CA TYR A 74 -11.39 0.75 4.30
C TYR A 74 -12.31 1.83 3.72
N SER A 75 -13.16 2.40 4.55
CA SER A 75 -13.99 3.55 4.18
C SER A 75 -13.13 4.79 3.90
N GLU A 76 -13.76 5.81 3.34
CA GLU A 76 -13.19 7.16 3.31
C GLU A 76 -12.85 7.65 4.73
N LEU A 77 -11.91 8.60 4.79
CA LEU A 77 -11.46 9.20 6.04
C LEU A 77 -12.58 10.04 6.65
N ASP A 78 -12.68 10.00 7.98
CA ASP A 78 -13.58 10.90 8.69
C ASP A 78 -13.00 12.31 8.74
N HIS A 79 -13.47 13.15 7.83
CA HIS A 79 -13.03 14.54 7.72
C HIS A 79 -13.34 15.38 8.96
N SER A 80 -14.33 15.01 9.77
CA SER A 80 -14.65 15.74 11.01
C SER A 80 -13.58 15.49 12.06
N LEU A 81 -13.21 14.22 12.27
CA LEU A 81 -12.12 13.84 13.17
C LEU A 81 -10.76 14.34 12.67
N LEU A 82 -10.54 14.30 11.35
CA LEU A 82 -9.33 14.86 10.75
C LEU A 82 -9.22 16.37 10.98
N GLY A 83 -10.33 17.11 10.84
CA GLY A 83 -10.38 18.54 11.12
C GLY A 83 -10.12 18.87 12.59
N LEU A 84 -10.76 18.15 13.52
CA LEU A 84 -10.60 18.35 14.97
C LEU A 84 -9.18 18.03 15.46
N SER A 85 -8.50 17.10 14.80
CA SER A 85 -7.12 16.70 15.12
C SER A 85 -6.05 17.49 14.35
N ALA A 86 -6.42 18.60 13.70
CA ALA A 86 -5.54 19.42 12.87
C ALA A 86 -4.76 18.59 11.81
N GLY A 87 -5.42 17.59 11.21
CA GLY A 87 -4.83 16.73 10.17
C GLY A 87 -4.04 15.53 10.69
N THR A 88 -3.97 15.33 12.01
CA THR A 88 -3.15 14.26 12.59
C THR A 88 -3.86 12.91 12.59
N MET A 89 -5.19 12.89 12.68
CA MET A 89 -5.97 11.68 12.92
C MET A 89 -6.73 11.20 11.66
N CYS A 90 -6.03 10.49 10.78
CA CYS A 90 -6.63 9.79 9.64
C CYS A 90 -7.34 8.52 10.12
N THR A 91 -8.67 8.55 10.27
CA THR A 91 -9.46 7.39 10.72
C THR A 91 -10.47 6.92 9.68
N CYS A 92 -10.64 5.60 9.59
CA CYS A 92 -11.60 4.96 8.70
C CYS A 92 -12.17 3.67 9.31
N LYS A 93 -13.24 3.16 8.71
CA LYS A 93 -13.88 1.88 9.08
C LYS A 93 -13.37 0.78 8.15
N SER A 94 -13.27 -0.45 8.64
CA SER A 94 -13.11 -1.59 7.75
C SER A 94 -14.46 -1.89 7.11
N LEU A 95 -14.53 -1.98 5.78
CA LEU A 95 -15.74 -2.35 5.05
C LEU A 95 -15.89 -3.87 4.88
N GLY A 96 -14.85 -4.63 5.24
CA GLY A 96 -14.85 -6.09 5.16
C GLY A 96 -15.08 -6.62 3.74
N ASN A 97 -15.79 -7.74 3.65
CA ASN A 97 -16.05 -8.44 2.39
C ASN A 97 -17.05 -7.73 1.48
N ASP A 98 -17.88 -6.84 2.02
CA ASP A 98 -18.88 -6.07 1.25
C ASP A 98 -18.22 -5.12 0.24
N ALA A 99 -16.96 -4.74 0.47
CA ALA A 99 -16.16 -3.91 -0.42
C ALA A 99 -14.86 -4.63 -0.83
N THR A 100 -15.01 -5.70 -1.60
CA THR A 100 -13.88 -6.44 -2.18
C THR A 100 -13.42 -5.80 -3.48
N TYR A 101 -12.11 -5.60 -3.62
CA TYR A 101 -11.49 -4.98 -4.79
C TYR A 101 -10.31 -5.83 -5.28
N VAL A 102 -10.06 -5.85 -6.58
CA VAL A 102 -8.92 -6.54 -7.19
C VAL A 102 -8.06 -5.52 -7.91
N ILE A 103 -6.80 -5.40 -7.50
CA ILE A 103 -5.86 -4.44 -8.08
C ILE A 103 -4.61 -5.14 -8.57
N CYS A 104 -3.94 -4.55 -9.56
CA CYS A 104 -2.59 -4.93 -9.91
C CYS A 104 -1.65 -4.61 -8.74
N LEU A 105 -0.69 -5.49 -8.45
CA LEU A 105 0.29 -5.25 -7.39
C LEU A 105 1.08 -3.94 -7.58
N LYS A 106 1.25 -3.50 -8.84
CA LYS A 106 1.93 -2.24 -9.19
C LYS A 106 1.19 -0.99 -8.72
N GLN A 107 -0.09 -1.09 -8.40
CA GLN A 107 -0.89 0.03 -7.90
C GLN A 107 -0.69 0.27 -6.40
N ILE A 108 -0.13 -0.71 -5.69
CA ILE A 108 0.19 -0.56 -4.28
C ILE A 108 1.40 0.37 -4.18
N VAL A 109 1.17 1.52 -3.58
CA VAL A 109 2.21 2.52 -3.31
C VAL A 109 2.96 2.11 -2.06
N ASP A 110 2.22 1.65 -1.03
CA ASP A 110 2.84 1.50 0.27
C ASP A 110 2.16 0.56 1.26
N VAL A 111 2.91 0.18 2.29
CA VAL A 111 2.41 -0.54 3.48
C VAL A 111 2.15 0.44 4.59
N VAL A 112 0.94 0.38 5.14
CA VAL A 112 0.51 1.25 6.25
C VAL A 112 0.19 0.41 7.47
N ALA A 113 0.35 1.00 8.65
CA ALA A 113 -0.17 0.42 9.88
C ALA A 113 -1.60 0.94 10.10
N MET A 114 -2.54 0.02 10.35
CA MET A 114 -3.93 0.33 10.65
C MET A 114 -4.21 -0.07 12.09
N ILE A 115 -4.24 0.91 12.99
CA ILE A 115 -4.33 0.68 14.43
C ILE A 115 -5.80 0.73 14.88
N PRO A 116 -6.38 -0.39 15.34
CA PRO A 116 -7.76 -0.40 15.83
C PRO A 116 -7.89 0.46 17.10
N HIS A 117 -8.90 1.31 17.14
CA HIS A 117 -9.25 2.15 18.28
C HIS A 117 -10.77 2.42 18.30
N LYS A 118 -11.27 3.05 19.36
CA LYS A 118 -12.69 3.38 19.53
C LYS A 118 -12.83 4.86 19.92
N PRO A 119 -12.82 5.81 18.97
CA PRO A 119 -13.00 7.20 19.30
C PRO A 119 -14.49 7.47 19.57
N THR A 120 -14.76 8.43 20.45
CA THR A 120 -16.11 8.99 20.61
C THR A 120 -16.36 9.97 19.46
N LEU A 121 -17.38 9.69 18.66
CA LEU A 121 -17.76 10.54 17.53
C LEU A 121 -18.49 11.80 18.02
N LEU A 122 -18.69 12.76 17.11
CA LEU A 122 -19.51 13.95 17.37
C LEU A 122 -20.97 13.61 17.72
N SER A 123 -21.45 12.42 17.32
CA SER A 123 -22.76 11.89 17.73
C SER A 123 -22.80 11.44 19.20
N GLY A 124 -21.65 11.33 19.87
CA GLY A 124 -21.51 10.79 21.22
C GLY A 124 -21.36 9.26 21.26
N GLU A 125 -21.41 8.58 20.11
CA GLU A 125 -21.25 7.13 20.03
C GLU A 125 -19.77 6.72 19.92
N GLU A 126 -19.38 5.64 20.60
CA GLU A 126 -18.10 4.99 20.38
C GLU A 126 -18.21 3.97 19.24
N GLU A 127 -17.29 4.04 18.28
CA GLU A 127 -17.31 3.17 17.12
C GLU A 127 -15.92 2.56 16.87
N LEU A 128 -15.83 1.28 16.51
CA LEU A 128 -14.56 0.68 16.12
C LEU A 128 -14.06 1.27 14.81
N ARG A 129 -12.89 1.91 14.86
CA ARG A 129 -12.22 2.54 13.72
C ARG A 129 -10.75 2.19 13.70
N PHE A 130 -10.11 2.45 12.57
CA PHE A 130 -8.68 2.24 12.38
C PHE A 130 -8.01 3.57 12.13
N PHE A 131 -6.93 3.82 12.88
CA PHE A 131 -6.07 4.99 12.69
C PHE A 131 -4.91 4.59 11.78
N MET A 132 -4.73 5.31 10.69
CA MET A 132 -3.66 5.08 9.74
C MET A 132 -2.37 5.71 10.24
N VAL A 133 -1.29 4.93 10.24
CA VAL A 133 0.07 5.39 10.51
C VAL A 133 0.95 4.96 9.33
N GLU A 134 1.60 5.93 8.70
CA GLU A 134 2.61 5.66 7.68
C GLU A 134 3.93 5.25 8.36
N THR A 135 4.67 4.34 7.74
CA THR A 135 5.96 3.93 8.30
C THR A 135 6.97 5.07 8.11
N PRO A 136 7.52 5.66 9.18
CA PRO A 136 8.45 6.77 9.05
C PRO A 136 9.72 6.33 8.29
N GLY A 137 10.16 7.14 7.33
CA GLY A 137 11.37 6.91 6.53
C GLY A 137 11.16 6.41 5.11
N MET A 138 9.93 6.09 4.70
CA MET A 138 9.62 5.61 3.35
C MET A 138 9.68 6.72 2.29
N ASP A 139 9.27 7.93 2.67
CA ASP A 139 9.38 9.13 1.82
C ASP A 139 10.85 9.53 1.55
N ILE A 140 11.80 9.11 2.40
CA ILE A 140 13.21 9.48 2.28
C ILE A 140 13.92 8.67 1.19
N ALA A 141 13.46 7.43 0.90
CA ALA A 141 14.09 6.57 -0.10
C ALA A 141 13.92 7.09 -1.54
N ASN A 142 12.82 7.80 -1.84
CA ASN A 142 12.59 8.39 -3.16
C ASN A 142 13.44 9.64 -3.44
N PHE A 143 14.08 10.25 -2.43
CA PHE A 143 14.95 11.41 -2.63
C PHE A 143 16.41 11.04 -2.94
N ALA A 144 16.81 9.78 -2.75
CA ALA A 144 18.20 9.35 -2.95
C ALA A 144 18.52 8.93 -4.40
N GLU A 145 17.54 8.89 -5.31
CA GLU A 145 17.74 8.40 -6.70
C GLU A 145 18.06 9.52 -7.72
N TYR A 146 18.27 10.76 -7.30
CA TYR A 146 18.73 11.83 -8.18
C TYR A 146 19.98 12.48 -7.62
N GLU A 147 21.14 11.87 -7.86
CA GLU A 147 22.41 12.56 -8.12
C GLU A 147 23.49 11.52 -8.39
N ASP A 148 23.57 11.06 -9.64
CA ASP A 148 24.82 10.67 -10.28
C ASP A 148 24.67 10.99 -11.78
N GLU A 149 24.68 12.29 -12.12
CA GLU A 149 25.03 12.70 -13.47
C GLU A 149 26.55 12.52 -13.63
N ASP A 150 26.94 11.35 -14.15
CA ASP A 150 28.29 11.09 -14.66
C ASP A 150 28.66 12.17 -15.70
N LYS A 151 29.46 13.14 -15.29
CA LYS A 151 30.11 14.08 -16.21
C LYS A 151 31.21 13.32 -16.98
N PRO A 152 31.24 13.39 -18.32
CA PRO A 152 32.38 12.88 -19.07
C PRO A 152 33.59 13.79 -18.87
N ASP A 153 34.70 13.21 -18.40
CA ASP A 153 36.01 13.85 -18.36
C ASP A 153 36.48 14.14 -19.79
N ILE A 154 36.47 15.42 -20.17
CA ILE A 154 37.09 15.92 -21.40
C ILE A 154 38.57 16.16 -21.11
N ASP A 155 39.42 15.20 -21.43
CA ASP A 155 40.86 15.40 -21.48
C ASP A 155 41.18 16.41 -22.60
N THR A 156 41.62 17.61 -22.19
CA THR A 156 42.09 18.66 -23.10
C THR A 156 43.54 19.00 -22.78
N ASN A 157 44.45 18.48 -23.63
CA ASN A 157 45.71 19.07 -24.14
C ASN A 157 46.84 19.42 -23.12
N GLU A 158 48.14 19.49 -23.42
CA GLU A 158 48.98 19.43 -24.61
C GLU A 158 50.47 19.40 -24.16
N ALA A 159 51.36 19.00 -25.07
CA ALA A 159 52.75 19.47 -25.29
C ALA A 159 53.79 19.51 -24.14
N GLU A 160 54.83 18.67 -24.27
CA GLU A 160 56.24 19.09 -24.53
C GLU A 160 57.06 17.92 -25.12
#